data_AF-A0A7G3L0I8-F1
#
_entry.id   AF-A0A7G3L0I8-F1
#
_cell.length_a   1.000
_cell.length_b   1.000
_cell.length_c   1.000
_cell.angle_alpha   90.00
_cell.angle_beta   90.00
_cell.angle_gamma   90.00
#
_symmetry.space_group_name_H-M   'P 1'
#
loop_
_entity.id
_entity.type
_entity.pdbx_description
1 polymer ?
#
loop_
_entity_poly.entity_id
_entity_poly.type
_entity_poly.pdbx_seq_one_letter_code
_entity_poly.pdbx_strand_id
1 'polypeptide(L)'
;MTTLLGELESKATSINKKNLVIQDFDTKCPNRNIFVVGGPGSYKSAGYVIPNVIVKNQQSIVVTDPSGEVYEKTANIKRMQGYDVRVVNFKNFLASDRQNFFDYIDKDSDCSIVAELIIKSAGDSKMNKDVWYKSSVGLLNSLLLYAKYEFEPEKRTIGNIIKFIQNNKPNHDDEGSVELDNRFNELPKDHPARESYEFGFAVSEGRTRASIILTFVADLRNYIDNEIRSYTSDSDFDLRDVGLRKTIIYVMLPVLGNTVQSLSSLFFSQMFQQLYRLGDENGARLPVPVDFLLDEWPNIGAIPDYEETLATCRKYGISITTIVQSISQAVDKYNKDKANAIIGNHAVILCLGNVNNDTAKYIKEELGNATVEFETSSEGSSSGKDSRSKSSNKNVSYTGRALLNEDEISNMQQDKAILITKNRNPKIIKKLAYFKMFPNLTETYIAPQNEYKRKKNQSMIDKHNRLREEWDKKQEKIKQQKLEEYKEEQRQKELEEEQQAQEEQQNEEVKESKSKNEEQQEDKKDEQQKINDSKKAFYEKLKQKQAK
;
A
#
# COMPACT_ATOMS: atom_id res chain seq x y z
N MET A 1 4.72 26.85 -10.64
CA MET A 1 4.16 25.87 -9.68
C MET A 1 3.98 26.55 -8.33
N THR A 2 2.81 27.12 -8.04
CA THR A 2 2.65 28.05 -6.90
C THR A 2 1.52 27.62 -5.98
N THR A 3 1.68 27.87 -4.68
CA THR A 3 0.63 27.68 -3.68
C THR A 3 0.14 29.01 -3.15
N LEU A 4 -1.16 29.25 -3.25
CA LEU A 4 -1.84 30.40 -2.67
C LEU A 4 -2.03 30.15 -1.17
N LEU A 5 -1.54 31.06 -0.33
CA LEU A 5 -1.70 31.00 1.13
C LEU A 5 -2.74 32.00 1.63
N GLY A 6 -2.83 33.18 1.00
CA GLY A 6 -3.74 34.24 1.42
C GLY A 6 -3.45 35.58 0.74
N GLU A 7 -3.96 36.65 1.32
CA GLU A 7 -3.70 38.04 0.91
C GLU A 7 -3.29 38.90 2.12
N LEU A 8 -2.29 39.77 1.97
CA LEU A 8 -1.96 40.78 2.98
C LEU A 8 -2.89 41.98 2.83
N GLU A 9 -3.37 42.54 3.94
CA GLU A 9 -4.07 43.83 3.91
C GLU A 9 -3.13 44.93 3.40
N SER A 10 -3.50 45.60 2.30
CA SER A 10 -2.74 46.75 1.81
C SER A 10 -3.00 47.96 2.72
N LYS A 11 -1.94 48.55 3.30
CA LYS A 11 -2.02 49.93 3.78
C LYS A 11 -2.07 50.82 2.55
N ALA A 12 -3.18 51.54 2.39
CA ALA A 12 -3.53 52.43 1.28
C ALA A 12 -2.33 52.99 0.49
N THR A 13 -2.27 52.67 -0.81
CA THR A 13 -1.78 53.56 -1.86
C THR A 13 -2.38 53.10 -3.19
N SER A 14 -2.80 54.08 -3.98
CA SER A 14 -3.50 53.99 -5.26
C SER A 14 -3.09 52.80 -6.15
N ILE A 15 -4.11 52.10 -6.65
CA ILE A 15 -4.14 50.87 -7.47
C ILE A 15 -4.41 49.62 -6.64
N ASN A 16 -5.57 48.99 -6.91
CA ASN A 16 -6.06 47.69 -6.44
C ASN A 16 -5.09 46.52 -6.74
N LYS A 17 -3.87 46.52 -6.21
CA LYS A 17 -2.97 45.37 -6.24
C LYS A 17 -3.24 44.50 -5.03
N LYS A 18 -3.92 43.36 -5.25
CA LYS A 18 -4.03 42.30 -4.25
C LYS A 18 -2.62 41.82 -3.90
N ASN A 19 -2.20 41.99 -2.65
CA ASN A 19 -0.89 41.52 -2.19
C ASN A 19 -0.98 40.04 -1.81
N LEU A 20 -1.00 39.19 -2.84
CA LEU A 20 -1.10 37.74 -2.67
C LEU A 20 0.12 37.20 -1.91
N VAL A 21 -0.14 36.37 -0.91
CA VAL A 21 0.87 35.57 -0.23
C VAL A 21 0.92 34.22 -0.91
N ILE A 22 2.07 33.93 -1.49
CA ILE A 22 2.31 32.70 -2.23
C ILE A 22 3.52 31.96 -1.68
N GLN A 23 3.47 30.64 -1.70
CA GLN A 23 4.63 29.78 -1.60
C GLN A 23 5.02 29.33 -3.01
N ASP A 24 6.17 29.80 -3.46
CA ASP A 24 6.72 29.40 -4.76
C ASP A 24 7.32 27.99 -4.70
N PHE A 25 7.53 27.38 -5.86
CA PHE A 25 8.25 26.11 -6.00
C PHE A 25 9.67 26.22 -5.45
N ASP A 26 10.38 27.30 -5.80
CA ASP A 26 11.77 27.56 -5.39
C ASP A 26 11.83 28.31 -4.04
N THR A 27 10.84 28.07 -3.18
CA THR A 27 10.75 28.73 -1.87
C THR A 27 12.02 28.53 -1.02
N LYS A 28 12.39 29.58 -0.26
CA LYS A 28 13.45 29.52 0.76
C LYS A 28 13.02 28.76 2.03
N CYS A 29 11.76 28.37 2.13
CA CYS A 29 11.30 27.50 3.22
C CYS A 29 12.02 26.15 3.18
N PRO A 30 12.19 25.46 4.33
CA PRO A 30 12.86 24.15 4.37
C PRO A 30 12.21 23.08 3.48
N ASN A 31 10.92 23.17 3.20
CA ASN A 31 10.20 22.36 2.23
C ASN A 31 8.91 23.10 1.78
N ARG A 32 8.13 22.44 0.91
CA ARG A 32 6.84 22.92 0.39
C ARG A 32 5.63 22.33 1.12
N ASN A 33 5.85 21.58 2.21
CA ASN A 33 4.76 20.94 2.95
C ASN A 33 4.05 21.98 3.82
N ILE A 34 2.72 21.95 3.81
CA ILE A 34 1.87 22.89 4.54
C ILE A 34 0.90 22.12 5.45
N PHE A 35 0.90 22.45 6.74
CA PHE A 35 -0.11 21.96 7.66
C PHE A 35 -1.24 22.98 7.74
N VAL A 36 -2.45 22.59 7.37
CA VAL A 36 -3.63 23.46 7.41
C VAL A 36 -4.57 22.95 8.49
N VAL A 37 -4.97 23.84 9.39
CA VAL A 37 -5.93 23.52 10.45
C VAL A 37 -7.05 24.54 10.51
N GLY A 38 -8.28 24.09 10.68
CA GLY A 38 -9.43 24.96 10.90
C GLY A 38 -10.70 24.13 11.08
N GLY A 39 -11.58 24.53 11.99
CA GLY A 39 -12.80 23.77 12.25
C GLY A 39 -13.81 23.81 11.09
N PRO A 40 -15.01 23.23 11.28
CA PRO A 40 -16.10 23.33 10.31
C PRO A 40 -16.39 24.79 9.93
N GLY A 41 -16.71 25.08 8.66
CA GLY A 41 -17.04 26.45 8.22
C GLY A 41 -15.87 27.45 8.20
N SER A 42 -14.62 27.01 8.38
CA SER A 42 -13.42 27.86 8.34
C SER A 42 -12.89 28.18 6.93
N TYR A 43 -13.59 27.74 5.87
CA TYR A 43 -13.21 27.90 4.47
C TYR A 43 -11.98 27.08 4.05
N LYS A 44 -11.78 25.88 4.60
CA LYS A 44 -10.75 24.92 4.14
C LYS A 44 -10.85 24.68 2.63
N SER A 45 -11.97 24.11 2.18
CA SER A 45 -12.14 23.76 0.76
C SER A 45 -12.33 25.01 -0.10
N ALA A 46 -13.21 25.92 0.33
CA ALA A 46 -13.55 27.13 -0.42
C ALA A 46 -12.43 28.19 -0.50
N GLY A 47 -11.61 28.31 0.55
CA GLY A 47 -10.59 29.35 0.71
C GLY A 47 -9.15 28.89 0.49
N TYR A 48 -8.91 27.59 0.47
CA TYR A 48 -7.57 27.02 0.28
C TYR A 48 -7.53 25.92 -0.79
N VAL A 49 -8.31 24.84 -0.67
CA VAL A 49 -8.20 23.67 -1.57
C VAL A 49 -8.60 24.03 -3.02
N ILE A 50 -9.84 24.47 -3.25
CA ILE A 50 -10.35 24.77 -4.60
C ILE A 50 -9.52 25.86 -5.30
N PRO A 51 -9.18 27.01 -4.67
CA PRO A 51 -8.32 28.01 -5.29
C PRO A 51 -6.97 27.43 -5.72
N ASN A 52 -6.35 26.59 -4.87
CA ASN A 52 -5.07 25.97 -5.18
C ASN A 52 -5.19 24.93 -6.28
N VAL A 53 -6.27 24.13 -6.31
CA VAL A 53 -6.52 23.23 -7.43
C VAL A 53 -6.61 24.04 -8.71
N ILE A 54 -7.41 25.09 -8.79
CA ILE A 54 -7.58 25.90 -10.02
C ILE A 54 -6.25 26.48 -10.53
N VAL A 55 -5.45 27.09 -9.65
CA VAL A 55 -4.23 27.83 -10.03
C VAL A 55 -3.05 26.91 -10.37
N LYS A 56 -2.94 25.74 -9.76
CA LYS A 56 -1.83 24.80 -10.02
C LYS A 56 -1.99 24.14 -11.38
N ASN A 57 -1.21 24.56 -12.37
CA ASN A 57 -1.35 24.11 -13.76
C ASN A 57 -0.05 23.52 -14.36
N GLN A 58 1.00 23.32 -13.57
CA GLN A 58 2.31 22.82 -14.03
C GLN A 58 2.71 21.48 -13.39
N GLN A 59 2.20 21.20 -12.19
CA GLN A 59 2.42 19.96 -11.45
C GLN A 59 1.19 19.04 -11.54
N SER A 60 1.38 17.76 -11.29
CA SER A 60 0.27 16.85 -11.02
C SER A 60 -0.32 17.09 -9.64
N ILE A 61 -1.58 16.70 -9.45
CA ILE A 61 -2.34 16.99 -8.22
C ILE A 61 -3.01 15.71 -7.73
N VAL A 62 -2.87 15.41 -6.46
CA VAL A 62 -3.68 14.37 -5.80
C VAL A 62 -4.47 15.06 -4.71
N VAL A 63 -5.79 15.08 -4.82
CA VAL A 63 -6.66 15.81 -3.90
C VAL A 63 -7.67 14.86 -3.28
N THR A 64 -7.76 14.84 -1.96
CA THR A 64 -8.87 14.16 -1.29
C THR A 64 -10.09 15.06 -1.28
N ASP A 65 -11.26 14.46 -1.52
CA ASP A 65 -12.51 15.18 -1.75
C ASP A 65 -13.69 14.46 -1.07
N PRO A 66 -13.83 14.57 0.27
CA PRO A 66 -14.87 13.87 1.01
C PRO A 66 -16.31 14.20 0.53
N SER A 67 -16.54 15.45 0.11
CA SER A 67 -17.85 15.91 -0.37
C SER A 67 -18.09 15.65 -1.86
N GLY A 68 -17.03 15.58 -2.67
CA GLY A 68 -17.10 15.58 -4.13
C GLY A 68 -17.12 16.99 -4.74
N GLU A 69 -17.13 18.04 -3.90
CA GLU A 69 -17.24 19.44 -4.32
C GLU A 69 -16.02 19.88 -5.15
N VAL A 70 -14.83 19.38 -4.80
CA VAL A 70 -13.60 19.78 -5.48
C VAL A 70 -13.61 19.25 -6.92
N TYR A 71 -13.99 17.98 -7.12
CA TYR A 71 -14.20 17.40 -8.43
C TYR A 71 -15.26 18.17 -9.21
N GLU A 72 -16.44 18.38 -8.61
CA GLU A 72 -17.57 19.02 -9.28
C GLU A 72 -17.22 20.41 -9.79
N LYS A 73 -16.44 21.18 -9.04
CA LYS A 73 -16.08 22.56 -9.40
C LYS A 73 -14.86 22.67 -10.30
N THR A 74 -13.97 21.69 -10.34
CA THR A 74 -12.63 21.86 -10.94
C THR A 74 -12.26 20.86 -12.03
N ALA A 75 -12.97 19.73 -12.15
CA ALA A 75 -12.57 18.67 -13.08
C ALA A 75 -12.56 19.13 -14.55
N ASN A 76 -13.61 19.82 -15.02
CA ASN A 76 -13.64 20.34 -16.40
C ASN A 76 -12.61 21.46 -16.62
N ILE A 77 -12.37 22.30 -15.61
CA ILE A 77 -11.28 23.29 -15.63
C ILE A 77 -9.94 22.59 -15.85
N LYS A 78 -9.70 21.48 -15.15
CA LYS A 78 -8.47 20.69 -15.27
C LYS A 78 -8.32 20.00 -16.62
N ARG A 79 -9.41 19.44 -17.17
CA ARG A 79 -9.42 18.90 -18.53
C ARG A 79 -9.01 19.97 -19.56
N MET A 80 -9.57 21.18 -19.45
CA MET A 80 -9.19 22.31 -20.33
C MET A 80 -7.75 22.78 -20.13
N GLN A 81 -7.19 22.61 -18.92
CA GLN A 81 -5.77 22.86 -18.64
C GLN A 81 -4.84 21.71 -19.12
N GLY A 82 -5.38 20.69 -19.78
CA GLY A 82 -4.63 19.57 -20.35
C GLY A 82 -4.25 18.47 -19.36
N TYR A 83 -4.97 18.35 -18.24
CA TYR A 83 -4.76 17.27 -17.28
C TYR A 83 -5.47 15.99 -17.71
N ASP A 84 -4.81 14.85 -17.48
CA ASP A 84 -5.51 13.57 -17.35
C ASP A 84 -6.29 13.57 -16.03
N VAL A 85 -7.63 13.54 -16.10
CA VAL A 85 -8.50 13.64 -14.91
C VAL A 85 -8.98 12.26 -14.50
N ARG A 86 -8.60 11.85 -13.29
CA ARG A 86 -8.88 10.55 -12.69
C ARG A 86 -9.68 10.68 -11.41
N VAL A 87 -10.47 9.67 -11.12
CA VAL A 87 -11.32 9.64 -9.92
C VAL A 87 -11.18 8.29 -9.25
N VAL A 88 -10.76 8.31 -7.98
CA VAL A 88 -10.81 7.15 -7.09
C VAL A 88 -11.91 7.42 -6.08
N ASN A 89 -13.06 6.79 -6.28
CA ASN A 89 -14.26 7.03 -5.51
C ASN A 89 -14.55 5.88 -4.54
N PHE A 90 -14.12 6.07 -3.30
CA PHE A 90 -14.34 5.14 -2.21
C PHE A 90 -15.76 5.23 -1.60
N LYS A 91 -16.61 6.16 -2.06
CA LYS A 91 -18.03 6.25 -1.71
C LYS A 91 -18.92 5.50 -2.71
N ASN A 92 -18.47 5.36 -3.95
CA ASN A 92 -19.16 4.67 -5.03
C ASN A 92 -18.14 4.07 -6.00
N PHE A 93 -17.84 2.78 -5.82
CA PHE A 93 -16.86 2.05 -6.61
C PHE A 93 -17.23 1.91 -8.09
N LEU A 94 -18.52 2.05 -8.44
CA LEU A 94 -18.97 1.99 -9.83
C LEU A 94 -18.61 3.28 -10.60
N ALA A 95 -18.60 4.42 -9.92
CA ALA A 95 -18.17 5.72 -10.44
C ALA A 95 -16.71 6.04 -10.07
N SER A 96 -15.85 5.02 -10.11
CA SER A 96 -14.42 5.07 -9.79
C SER A 96 -13.60 4.42 -10.89
N ASP A 97 -12.39 4.94 -11.13
CA ASP A 97 -11.30 4.13 -11.67
C ASP A 97 -11.01 2.97 -10.71
N ARG A 98 -10.71 1.80 -11.27
CA ARG A 98 -10.33 0.60 -10.53
C ARG A 98 -8.85 0.63 -10.20
N GLN A 99 -8.48 -0.07 -9.13
CA GLN A 99 -7.11 -0.29 -8.73
C GLN A 99 -6.93 -1.70 -8.18
N ASN A 100 -6.13 -2.50 -8.86
CA ASN A 100 -5.66 -3.78 -8.34
C ASN A 100 -4.31 -3.59 -7.65
N PHE A 101 -4.25 -3.92 -6.36
CA PHE A 101 -3.04 -3.74 -5.55
C PHE A 101 -1.86 -4.57 -6.04
N PHE A 102 -2.12 -5.70 -6.72
CA PHE A 102 -1.07 -6.55 -7.28
C PHE A 102 -0.23 -5.85 -8.35
N ASP A 103 -0.80 -4.86 -9.04
CA ASP A 103 -0.07 -4.12 -10.07
C ASP A 103 1.05 -3.26 -9.48
N TYR A 104 1.09 -3.10 -8.16
CA TYR A 104 2.07 -2.27 -7.44
C TYR A 104 2.88 -3.06 -6.42
N ILE A 105 2.84 -4.40 -6.48
CA ILE A 105 3.73 -5.30 -5.73
C ILE A 105 4.92 -5.63 -6.64
N ASP A 106 5.92 -4.74 -6.66
CA ASP A 106 7.13 -4.97 -7.47
C ASP A 106 8.09 -5.91 -6.73
N LYS A 107 8.29 -5.69 -5.42
CA LYS A 107 9.18 -6.49 -4.57
C LYS A 107 8.37 -7.42 -3.66
N ASP A 108 8.98 -8.51 -3.23
CA ASP A 108 8.32 -9.47 -2.34
C ASP A 108 8.04 -8.87 -0.95
N SER A 109 8.88 -7.93 -0.50
CA SER A 109 8.64 -7.14 0.71
C SER A 109 7.38 -6.28 0.64
N ASP A 110 6.88 -5.94 -0.55
CA ASP A 110 5.67 -5.13 -0.71
C ASP A 110 4.42 -5.94 -0.30
N CYS A 111 4.45 -7.27 -0.46
CA CYS A 111 3.38 -8.15 -0.01
C CYS A 111 3.12 -8.00 1.49
N SER A 112 4.17 -7.83 2.30
CA SER A 112 4.03 -7.69 3.76
C SER A 112 3.27 -6.41 4.13
N ILE A 113 3.53 -5.31 3.43
CA ILE A 113 2.86 -4.02 3.66
C ILE A 113 1.39 -4.12 3.26
N VAL A 114 1.11 -4.71 2.09
CA VAL A 114 -0.26 -4.96 1.62
C VAL A 114 -1.01 -5.84 2.61
N ALA A 115 -0.39 -6.93 3.06
CA ALA A 115 -0.96 -7.87 4.02
C ALA A 115 -1.28 -7.19 5.36
N GLU A 116 -0.33 -6.42 5.90
CA GLU A 116 -0.51 -5.72 7.17
C GLU A 116 -1.65 -4.71 7.10
N LEU A 117 -1.72 -3.89 6.05
CA LEU A 117 -2.77 -2.89 5.88
C LEU A 117 -4.16 -3.52 5.73
N ILE A 118 -4.26 -4.65 5.03
CA ILE A 118 -5.53 -5.37 4.87
C ILE A 118 -5.98 -5.96 6.21
N ILE A 119 -5.13 -6.72 6.91
CA ILE A 119 -5.52 -7.40 8.15
C ILE A 119 -5.79 -6.40 9.29
N LYS A 120 -4.95 -5.37 9.43
CA LYS A 120 -5.11 -4.33 10.46
C LYS A 120 -6.46 -3.60 10.38
N SER A 121 -7.04 -3.56 9.20
CA SER A 121 -8.34 -2.91 8.98
C SER A 121 -9.56 -3.75 9.33
N ALA A 122 -9.39 -5.06 9.34
CA ALA A 122 -10.44 -6.00 9.66
C ALA A 122 -10.56 -6.24 11.18
N GLY A 123 -9.45 -6.14 11.90
CA GLY A 123 -9.39 -6.34 13.36
C GLY A 123 -9.72 -5.11 14.20
N ASP A 124 -10.20 -5.34 15.41
CA ASP A 124 -10.43 -4.28 16.40
C ASP A 124 -9.08 -3.75 16.92
N SER A 125 -8.94 -2.43 16.96
CA SER A 125 -7.64 -1.74 17.14
C SER A 125 -6.88 -2.08 18.44
N LYS A 126 -7.56 -2.70 19.41
CA LYS A 126 -7.00 -3.16 20.70
C LYS A 126 -6.31 -4.53 20.65
N MET A 127 -6.49 -5.32 19.59
CA MET A 127 -5.95 -6.70 19.47
C MET A 127 -4.68 -6.81 18.60
N ASN A 128 -4.12 -5.67 18.18
CA ASN A 128 -2.98 -5.54 17.24
C ASN A 128 -1.61 -6.08 17.73
N LYS A 129 -1.59 -6.93 18.75
CA LYS A 129 -0.38 -7.62 19.25
C LYS A 129 -0.59 -9.11 19.54
N ASP A 130 -1.74 -9.66 19.17
CA ASP A 130 -2.03 -11.07 19.40
C ASP A 130 -1.26 -11.96 18.40
N VAL A 131 -0.91 -13.18 18.82
CA VAL A 131 -0.25 -14.18 17.96
C VAL A 131 -1.09 -14.42 16.69
N TRP A 132 -2.42 -14.42 16.85
CA TRP A 132 -3.38 -14.54 15.76
C TRP A 132 -3.24 -13.47 14.68
N TYR A 133 -3.01 -12.21 15.05
CA TYR A 133 -2.81 -11.11 14.09
C TYR A 133 -1.57 -11.36 13.24
N LYS A 134 -0.45 -11.72 13.89
CA LYS A 134 0.81 -11.98 13.18
C LYS A 134 0.68 -13.18 12.24
N SER A 135 0.02 -14.26 12.67
CA SER A 135 -0.22 -15.42 11.82
C SER A 135 -1.17 -15.12 10.66
N SER A 136 -2.20 -14.29 10.85
CA SER A 136 -3.08 -13.85 9.74
C SER A 136 -2.35 -12.99 8.72
N VAL A 137 -1.47 -12.08 9.17
CA VAL A 137 -0.59 -11.30 8.26
C VAL A 137 0.38 -12.22 7.52
N GLY A 138 1.01 -13.18 8.22
CA GLY A 138 1.90 -14.17 7.62
C GLY A 138 1.19 -15.03 6.56
N LEU A 139 -0.02 -15.49 6.85
CA LEU A 139 -0.85 -16.22 5.90
C LEU A 139 -1.20 -15.37 4.68
N LEU A 140 -1.66 -14.13 4.87
CA LEU A 140 -1.98 -13.23 3.75
C LEU A 140 -0.76 -12.96 2.89
N ASN A 141 0.39 -12.68 3.51
CA ASN A 141 1.65 -12.43 2.81
C ASN A 141 2.03 -13.62 1.90
N SER A 142 1.95 -14.83 2.45
CA SER A 142 2.25 -16.07 1.72
C SER A 142 1.30 -16.28 0.54
N LEU A 143 0.02 -15.99 0.73
CA LEU A 143 -0.99 -16.08 -0.33
C LEU A 143 -0.85 -14.98 -1.40
N LEU A 144 -0.45 -13.77 -1.02
CA LEU A 144 -0.13 -12.70 -1.95
C LEU A 144 1.09 -13.09 -2.81
N LEU A 145 2.13 -13.66 -2.20
CA LEU A 145 3.29 -14.18 -2.93
C LEU A 145 2.89 -15.34 -3.85
N TYR A 146 2.07 -16.28 -3.36
CA TYR A 146 1.55 -17.38 -4.17
C TYR A 146 0.79 -16.84 -5.39
N ALA A 147 -0.14 -15.91 -5.18
CA ALA A 147 -0.89 -15.30 -6.28
C ALA A 147 0.02 -14.52 -7.25
N LYS A 148 1.01 -13.77 -6.75
CA LYS A 148 1.97 -13.01 -7.57
C LYS A 148 2.71 -13.92 -8.55
N TYR A 149 3.17 -15.08 -8.09
CA TYR A 149 4.03 -15.97 -8.87
C TYR A 149 3.27 -17.07 -9.62
N GLU A 150 2.18 -17.60 -9.05
CA GLU A 150 1.52 -18.82 -9.50
C GLU A 150 0.12 -18.59 -10.08
N PHE A 151 -0.44 -17.38 -9.99
CA PHE A 151 -1.67 -17.04 -10.73
C PHE A 151 -1.34 -16.32 -12.04
N GLU A 152 -2.15 -16.63 -13.06
CA GLU A 152 -2.27 -15.82 -14.27
C GLU A 152 -2.47 -14.34 -13.88
N PRO A 153 -1.83 -13.38 -14.58
CA PRO A 153 -1.90 -11.96 -14.25
C PRO A 153 -3.31 -11.42 -13.98
N GLU A 154 -4.29 -11.80 -14.79
CA GLU A 154 -5.69 -11.37 -14.67
C GLU A 154 -6.41 -11.99 -13.48
N LYS A 155 -5.86 -13.09 -12.94
CA LYS A 155 -6.39 -13.78 -11.76
C LYS A 155 -5.76 -13.30 -10.47
N ARG A 156 -4.75 -12.42 -10.50
CA ARG A 156 -4.07 -11.87 -9.32
C ARG A 156 -4.95 -10.86 -8.60
N THR A 157 -5.90 -11.35 -7.79
CA THR A 157 -6.85 -10.52 -7.03
C THR A 157 -7.09 -11.14 -5.65
N ILE A 158 -7.46 -10.31 -4.66
CA ILE A 158 -7.87 -10.80 -3.34
C ILE A 158 -9.08 -11.74 -3.45
N GLY A 159 -10.01 -11.45 -4.36
CA GLY A 159 -11.17 -12.31 -4.61
C GLY A 159 -10.78 -13.73 -5.04
N ASN A 160 -9.73 -13.89 -5.85
CA ASN A 160 -9.24 -15.21 -6.25
C ASN A 160 -8.37 -15.86 -5.18
N ILE A 161 -7.66 -15.10 -4.34
CA ILE A 161 -7.03 -15.65 -3.12
C ILE A 161 -8.08 -16.28 -2.20
N ILE A 162 -9.20 -15.59 -1.97
CA ILE A 162 -10.29 -16.11 -1.14
C ILE A 162 -10.85 -17.41 -1.74
N LYS A 163 -11.07 -17.45 -3.06
CA LYS A 163 -11.50 -18.69 -3.76
C LYS A 163 -10.46 -19.80 -3.64
N PHE A 164 -9.19 -19.48 -3.78
CA PHE A 164 -8.10 -20.45 -3.62
C PHE A 164 -8.14 -21.07 -2.23
N ILE A 165 -8.25 -20.27 -1.18
CA ILE A 165 -8.38 -20.82 0.18
C ILE A 165 -9.65 -21.65 0.30
N GLN A 166 -10.79 -21.18 -0.19
CA GLN A 166 -12.07 -21.90 -0.14
C GLN A 166 -12.01 -23.28 -0.81
N ASN A 167 -11.29 -23.41 -1.92
CA ASN A 167 -11.12 -24.66 -2.66
C ASN A 167 -10.08 -25.60 -2.02
N ASN A 168 -9.22 -25.08 -1.14
CA ASN A 168 -8.17 -25.85 -0.45
C ASN A 168 -8.38 -25.80 1.08
N LYS A 169 -9.64 -25.68 1.53
CA LYS A 169 -9.99 -25.65 2.97
C LYS A 169 -9.79 -27.03 3.61
N PRO A 170 -9.43 -27.09 4.91
CA PRO A 170 -9.52 -28.33 5.67
C PRO A 170 -10.97 -28.84 5.72
N ASN A 171 -11.16 -30.14 5.52
CA ASN A 171 -12.44 -30.81 5.83
C ASN A 171 -12.64 -30.83 7.35
N HIS A 172 -13.91 -30.85 7.80
CA HIS A 172 -14.26 -30.82 9.22
C HIS A 172 -13.72 -32.00 10.04
N ASP A 173 -13.30 -33.08 9.38
CA ASP A 173 -12.92 -34.35 10.00
C ASP A 173 -11.40 -34.61 10.04
N ASP A 174 -10.58 -33.78 9.36
CA ASP A 174 -9.12 -33.94 9.31
C ASP A 174 -8.41 -32.89 10.19
N GLU A 175 -7.50 -33.34 11.06
CA GLU A 175 -6.63 -32.51 11.89
C GLU A 175 -5.65 -31.69 11.02
N GLY A 176 -6.11 -30.61 10.40
CA GLY A 176 -5.27 -29.63 9.70
C GLY A 176 -5.46 -29.58 8.19
N SER A 177 -4.95 -28.51 7.58
CA SER A 177 -5.15 -28.17 6.17
C SER A 177 -4.19 -28.92 5.24
N VAL A 178 -4.32 -30.25 5.16
CA VAL A 178 -3.48 -31.09 4.27
C VAL A 178 -3.45 -30.52 2.85
N GLU A 179 -4.61 -30.09 2.33
CA GLU A 179 -4.68 -29.58 0.96
C GLU A 179 -3.92 -28.27 0.76
N LEU A 180 -4.08 -27.28 1.66
CA LEU A 180 -3.35 -26.02 1.55
C LEU A 180 -1.84 -26.24 1.71
N ASP A 181 -1.42 -27.10 2.64
CA ASP A 181 -0.02 -27.48 2.82
C ASP A 181 0.54 -28.12 1.54
N ASN A 182 -0.20 -29.04 0.91
CA ASN A 182 0.21 -29.67 -0.35
C ASN A 182 0.47 -28.63 -1.44
N ARG A 183 -0.39 -27.63 -1.60
CA ARG A 183 -0.21 -26.57 -2.63
C ARG A 183 1.07 -25.75 -2.43
N PHE A 184 1.46 -25.48 -1.18
CA PHE A 184 2.74 -24.80 -0.90
C PHE A 184 3.93 -25.76 -0.98
N ASN A 185 3.76 -27.02 -0.62
CA ASN A 185 4.80 -28.07 -0.70
C ASN A 185 5.15 -28.48 -2.13
N GLU A 186 4.22 -28.32 -3.08
CA GLU A 186 4.45 -28.45 -4.53
C GLU A 186 5.47 -27.44 -5.07
N LEU A 187 5.67 -26.32 -4.37
CA LEU A 187 6.62 -25.28 -4.78
C LEU A 187 8.06 -25.64 -4.35
N PRO A 188 9.08 -25.20 -5.09
CA PRO A 188 10.48 -25.32 -4.67
C PRO A 188 10.72 -24.72 -3.27
N LYS A 189 11.68 -25.28 -2.50
CA LYS A 189 11.96 -24.83 -1.13
C LYS A 189 12.41 -23.36 -1.04
N ASP A 190 13.09 -22.87 -2.06
CA ASP A 190 13.54 -21.48 -2.20
C ASP A 190 12.47 -20.55 -2.81
N HIS A 191 11.27 -21.06 -3.08
CA HIS A 191 10.18 -20.24 -3.61
C HIS A 191 9.66 -19.27 -2.52
N PRO A 192 9.59 -17.94 -2.76
CA PRO A 192 9.25 -16.96 -1.74
C PRO A 192 7.92 -17.22 -1.03
N ALA A 193 6.91 -17.68 -1.77
CA ALA A 193 5.60 -18.01 -1.20
C ALA A 193 5.66 -19.20 -0.23
N ARG A 194 6.51 -20.20 -0.50
CA ARG A 194 6.67 -21.38 0.35
C ARG A 194 7.45 -21.04 1.61
N GLU A 195 8.58 -20.35 1.47
CA GLU A 195 9.35 -19.88 2.64
C GLU A 195 8.47 -19.04 3.58
N SER A 196 7.76 -18.05 3.03
CA SER A 196 6.83 -17.22 3.81
C SER A 196 5.76 -18.05 4.52
N TYR A 197 5.25 -19.10 3.88
CA TYR A 197 4.22 -19.96 4.45
C TYR A 197 4.76 -20.84 5.58
N GLU A 198 5.91 -21.48 5.36
CA GLU A 198 6.57 -22.36 6.32
C GLU A 198 6.91 -21.59 7.61
N PHE A 199 7.48 -20.38 7.50
CA PHE A 199 7.84 -19.57 8.66
C PHE A 199 6.68 -18.75 9.24
N GLY A 200 5.74 -18.31 8.41
CA GLY A 200 4.69 -17.35 8.79
C GLY A 200 3.38 -17.99 9.26
N PHE A 201 3.09 -19.24 8.88
CA PHE A 201 1.82 -19.90 9.19
C PHE A 201 1.97 -21.37 9.60
N ALA A 202 2.79 -22.15 8.89
CA ALA A 202 2.88 -23.61 9.10
C ALA A 202 3.39 -24.02 10.49
N VAL A 203 4.05 -23.10 11.21
CA VAL A 203 4.45 -23.27 12.63
C VAL A 203 3.25 -23.46 13.57
N SER A 204 2.04 -23.08 13.15
CA SER A 204 0.83 -23.23 13.96
C SER A 204 0.22 -24.63 13.82
N GLU A 205 0.00 -25.35 14.93
CA GLU A 205 -0.49 -26.73 14.95
C GLU A 205 -2.00 -26.86 15.30
N GLY A 206 -2.62 -27.95 14.83
CA GLY A 206 -3.93 -28.43 15.27
C GLY A 206 -5.06 -27.40 15.26
N ARG A 207 -5.77 -27.28 16.39
CA ARG A 207 -6.95 -26.39 16.53
C ARG A 207 -6.63 -24.90 16.37
N THR A 208 -5.40 -24.49 16.71
CA THR A 208 -4.96 -23.10 16.56
C THR A 208 -4.95 -22.70 15.09
N ARG A 209 -4.45 -23.58 14.22
CA ARG A 209 -4.40 -23.36 12.78
C ARG A 209 -5.78 -23.19 12.15
N ALA A 210 -6.72 -24.08 12.47
CA ALA A 210 -8.10 -24.00 11.97
C ALA A 210 -8.79 -22.69 12.39
N SER A 211 -8.56 -22.25 13.63
CA SER A 211 -9.08 -20.98 14.12
C SER A 211 -8.43 -19.77 13.40
N ILE A 212 -7.15 -19.82 13.01
CA ILE A 212 -6.50 -18.71 12.28
C ILE A 212 -7.15 -18.57 10.90
N ILE A 213 -7.36 -19.69 10.21
CA ILE A 213 -8.02 -19.68 8.89
C ILE A 213 -9.45 -19.13 8.99
N LEU A 214 -10.18 -19.50 10.04
CA LEU A 214 -11.55 -19.00 10.26
C LEU A 214 -11.56 -17.48 10.50
N THR A 215 -10.69 -16.97 11.39
CA THR A 215 -10.53 -15.53 11.64
C THR A 215 -10.09 -14.79 10.38
N PHE A 216 -9.10 -15.33 9.66
CA PHE A 216 -8.62 -14.76 8.40
C PHE A 216 -9.71 -14.64 7.34
N VAL A 217 -10.53 -15.68 7.14
CA VAL A 217 -11.65 -15.64 6.18
C VAL A 217 -12.70 -14.62 6.62
N ALA A 218 -12.94 -14.48 7.92
CA ALA A 218 -13.82 -13.43 8.46
C ALA A 218 -13.23 -12.03 8.19
N ASP A 219 -11.92 -11.84 8.37
CA ASP A 219 -11.23 -10.57 8.14
C ASP A 219 -11.31 -10.13 6.66
N LEU A 220 -11.21 -11.09 5.74
CA LEU A 220 -11.31 -10.84 4.31
C LEU A 220 -12.75 -10.76 3.78
N ARG A 221 -13.77 -10.93 4.62
CA ARG A 221 -15.18 -10.95 4.19
C ARG A 221 -15.58 -9.70 3.42
N ASN A 222 -15.00 -8.55 3.75
CA ASN A 222 -15.25 -7.30 3.04
C ASN A 222 -14.81 -7.34 1.57
N TYR A 223 -13.74 -8.06 1.24
CA TYR A 223 -13.28 -8.24 -0.14
C TYR A 223 -14.12 -9.24 -0.94
N ILE A 224 -15.05 -9.93 -0.28
CA ILE A 224 -16.06 -10.76 -0.94
C ILE A 224 -17.15 -9.86 -1.56
N ASP A 225 -17.38 -8.67 -1.01
CA ASP A 225 -18.37 -7.72 -1.54
C ASP A 225 -18.15 -7.44 -3.04
N ASN A 226 -19.24 -7.41 -3.80
CA ASN A 226 -19.18 -7.29 -5.25
C ASN A 226 -18.61 -5.94 -5.71
N GLU A 227 -18.87 -4.86 -4.97
CA GLU A 227 -18.37 -3.53 -5.34
C GLU A 227 -16.87 -3.42 -5.09
N ILE A 228 -16.40 -3.86 -3.92
CA ILE A 228 -14.96 -3.89 -3.58
C ILE A 228 -14.21 -4.81 -4.54
N ARG A 229 -14.79 -5.99 -4.87
CA ARG A 229 -14.20 -6.91 -5.83
C ARG A 229 -14.13 -6.30 -7.24
N SER A 230 -15.16 -5.57 -7.66
CA SER A 230 -15.18 -4.85 -8.93
C SER A 230 -14.08 -3.78 -8.96
N TYR A 231 -13.93 -2.99 -7.89
CA TYR A 231 -12.87 -1.98 -7.74
C TYR A 231 -11.46 -2.58 -7.77
N THR A 232 -11.25 -3.72 -7.10
CA THR A 232 -9.93 -4.36 -6.97
C THR A 232 -9.59 -5.36 -8.08
N SER A 233 -10.46 -5.50 -9.08
CA SER A 233 -10.32 -6.52 -10.14
C SER A 233 -9.25 -6.19 -11.19
N ASP A 234 -8.90 -4.92 -11.35
CA ASP A 234 -8.05 -4.41 -12.43
C ASP A 234 -7.57 -3.00 -12.06
N SER A 235 -6.63 -2.44 -12.81
CA SER A 235 -6.21 -1.03 -12.67
C SER A 235 -6.51 -0.25 -13.94
N ASP A 236 -7.24 0.86 -13.81
CA ASP A 236 -7.61 1.70 -14.95
C ASP A 236 -6.54 2.76 -15.28
N PHE A 237 -5.64 3.11 -14.36
CA PHE A 237 -4.49 3.97 -14.61
C PHE A 237 -3.29 3.55 -13.75
N ASP A 238 -2.08 3.92 -14.17
CA ASP A 238 -0.87 3.61 -13.41
C ASP A 238 -0.60 4.74 -12.40
N LEU A 239 -0.38 4.42 -11.13
CA LEU A 239 -0.03 5.41 -10.10
C LEU A 239 1.24 6.21 -10.47
N ARG A 240 2.15 5.64 -11.26
CA ARG A 240 3.35 6.31 -11.77
C ARG A 240 3.02 7.40 -12.80
N ASP A 241 1.87 7.34 -13.47
CA ASP A 241 1.44 8.35 -14.45
C ASP A 241 1.39 9.75 -13.83
N VAL A 242 1.10 9.84 -12.53
CA VAL A 242 1.05 11.10 -11.77
C VAL A 242 2.41 11.80 -11.74
N GLY A 243 3.50 11.05 -11.66
CA GLY A 243 4.86 11.59 -11.69
C GLY A 243 5.47 11.74 -13.09
N LEU A 244 4.82 11.17 -14.12
CA LEU A 244 5.31 11.15 -15.50
C LEU A 244 4.67 12.22 -16.40
N ARG A 245 3.38 12.50 -16.18
CA ARG A 245 2.59 13.43 -16.99
C ARG A 245 1.60 14.18 -16.11
N LYS A 246 1.09 15.30 -16.62
CA LYS A 246 0.10 16.13 -15.93
C LYS A 246 -1.19 15.35 -15.68
N THR A 247 -1.35 14.89 -14.44
CA THR A 247 -2.48 14.10 -13.99
C THR A 247 -3.08 14.74 -12.75
N ILE A 248 -4.41 14.76 -12.64
CA ILE A 248 -5.09 15.06 -11.38
C ILE A 248 -5.92 13.86 -10.96
N ILE A 249 -5.76 13.45 -9.71
CA ILE A 249 -6.57 12.40 -9.09
C ILE A 249 -7.43 13.02 -8.01
N TYR A 250 -8.74 12.86 -8.14
CA TYR A 250 -9.72 13.18 -7.11
C TYR A 250 -10.02 11.91 -6.32
N VAL A 251 -9.73 11.92 -5.02
CA VAL A 251 -9.88 10.77 -4.12
C VAL A 251 -11.05 11.04 -3.19
N MET A 252 -12.23 10.50 -3.53
CA MET A 252 -13.44 10.72 -2.74
C MET A 252 -13.50 9.73 -1.59
N LEU A 253 -13.33 10.22 -0.37
CA LEU A 253 -13.28 9.40 0.85
C LEU A 253 -14.66 9.33 1.52
N PRO A 254 -15.09 8.16 2.04
CA PRO A 254 -16.31 8.11 2.84
C PRO A 254 -16.08 8.75 4.21
N VAL A 255 -17.16 9.31 4.77
CA VAL A 255 -17.17 9.90 6.11
C VAL A 255 -17.26 8.82 7.20
N LEU A 256 -17.76 7.62 6.86
CA LEU A 256 -18.00 6.51 7.79
C LEU A 256 -17.58 5.16 7.17
N GLY A 257 -17.02 4.25 7.98
CA GLY A 257 -16.71 2.86 7.60
C GLY A 257 -15.22 2.51 7.63
N ASN A 258 -14.82 1.61 8.54
CA ASN A 258 -13.41 1.24 8.77
C ASN A 258 -12.77 0.51 7.58
N THR A 259 -13.52 -0.35 6.90
CA THR A 259 -13.06 -1.13 5.74
C THR A 259 -12.54 -0.27 4.61
N VAL A 260 -13.22 0.84 4.34
CA VAL A 260 -12.86 1.68 3.21
C VAL A 260 -11.62 2.53 3.51
N GLN A 261 -11.37 2.84 4.79
CA GLN A 261 -10.15 3.52 5.22
C GLN A 261 -8.89 2.70 4.92
N SER A 262 -8.96 1.37 4.87
CA SER A 262 -7.79 0.56 4.52
C SER A 262 -7.51 0.52 3.05
N LEU A 263 -8.56 0.48 2.22
CA LEU A 263 -8.42 0.64 0.78
C LEU A 263 -7.79 2.00 0.44
N SER A 264 -8.24 3.08 1.07
CA SER A 264 -7.63 4.41 0.88
C SER A 264 -6.22 4.49 1.45
N SER A 265 -5.96 3.96 2.65
CA SER A 265 -4.59 3.92 3.21
C SER A 265 -3.63 3.15 2.31
N LEU A 266 -4.08 2.01 1.77
CA LEU A 266 -3.31 1.18 0.86
C LEU A 266 -3.05 1.89 -0.46
N PHE A 267 -4.06 2.56 -1.03
CA PHE A 267 -3.90 3.39 -2.21
C PHE A 267 -2.82 4.47 -2.02
N PHE A 268 -2.87 5.24 -0.93
CA PHE A 268 -1.85 6.27 -0.67
C PHE A 268 -0.47 5.67 -0.38
N SER A 269 -0.40 4.55 0.35
CA SER A 269 0.85 3.84 0.62
C SER A 269 1.53 3.40 -0.67
N GLN A 270 0.78 2.73 -1.56
CA GLN A 270 1.28 2.31 -2.86
C GLN A 270 1.62 3.50 -3.74
N MET A 271 0.83 4.57 -3.71
CA MET A 271 1.14 5.78 -4.47
C MET A 271 2.46 6.40 -4.05
N PHE A 272 2.72 6.56 -2.74
CA PHE A 272 4.02 7.05 -2.28
C PHE A 272 5.16 6.11 -2.68
N GLN A 273 5.01 4.79 -2.49
CA GLN A 273 6.02 3.82 -2.90
C GLN A 273 6.37 3.92 -4.39
N GLN A 274 5.35 3.99 -5.25
CA GLN A 274 5.52 4.06 -6.70
C GLN A 274 6.14 5.39 -7.15
N LEU A 275 5.78 6.51 -6.52
CA LEU A 275 6.39 7.81 -6.80
C LEU A 275 7.85 7.86 -6.34
N TYR A 276 8.20 7.27 -5.18
CA TYR A 276 9.59 7.20 -4.73
C TYR A 276 10.43 6.35 -5.68
N ARG A 277 9.93 5.19 -6.10
CA ARG A 277 10.61 4.32 -7.10
C ARG A 277 10.84 5.06 -8.41
N LEU A 278 9.79 5.67 -8.95
CA LEU A 278 9.91 6.48 -10.17
C LEU A 278 10.93 7.62 -9.98
N GLY A 279 10.93 8.26 -8.83
CA GLY A 279 11.89 9.31 -8.50
C GLY A 279 13.33 8.80 -8.42
N ASP A 280 13.57 7.65 -7.80
CA ASP A 280 14.89 7.01 -7.72
C ASP A 280 15.43 6.65 -9.11
N GLU A 281 14.56 6.17 -10.00
CA GLU A 281 14.89 5.93 -11.41
C GLU A 281 15.22 7.21 -12.20
N ASN A 282 14.84 8.38 -11.69
CA ASN A 282 15.00 9.69 -12.36
C ASN A 282 15.90 10.66 -11.56
N GLY A 283 16.93 10.13 -10.89
CA GLY A 283 17.92 10.95 -10.18
C GLY A 283 17.37 11.59 -8.90
N ALA A 284 16.55 10.84 -8.17
CA ALA A 284 15.83 11.27 -6.96
C ALA A 284 14.86 12.44 -7.19
N ARG A 285 14.30 12.58 -8.39
CA ARG A 285 13.33 13.62 -8.76
C ARG A 285 12.29 13.10 -9.76
N LEU A 286 11.03 13.43 -9.54
CA LEU A 286 9.96 13.11 -10.49
C LEU A 286 10.07 13.99 -11.75
N PRO A 287 9.85 13.41 -12.96
CA PRO A 287 9.76 14.20 -14.19
C PRO A 287 8.71 15.32 -14.14
N VAL A 288 7.54 15.01 -13.57
CA VAL A 288 6.49 15.99 -13.26
C VAL A 288 6.32 16.05 -11.73
N PRO A 289 6.53 17.21 -11.10
CA PRO A 289 6.28 17.38 -9.66
C PRO A 289 4.84 17.06 -9.27
N VAL A 290 4.63 16.62 -8.02
CA VAL A 290 3.32 16.19 -7.54
C VAL A 290 2.95 16.94 -6.26
N ASP A 291 1.78 17.55 -6.24
CA ASP A 291 1.24 18.21 -5.06
C ASP A 291 0.04 17.41 -4.51
N PHE A 292 0.17 16.97 -3.25
CA PHE A 292 -0.90 16.35 -2.50
C PHE A 292 -1.66 17.41 -1.71
N LEU A 293 -2.98 17.47 -1.89
CA LEU A 293 -3.91 18.30 -1.13
C LEU A 293 -4.85 17.38 -0.36
N LEU A 294 -4.46 17.02 0.86
CA LEU A 294 -5.15 16.03 1.66
C LEU A 294 -6.21 16.71 2.55
N ASP A 295 -7.30 17.17 1.94
CA ASP A 295 -8.50 17.65 2.64
C ASP A 295 -9.13 16.54 3.49
N GLU A 296 -9.45 16.86 4.73
CA GLU A 296 -9.85 15.90 5.76
C GLU A 296 -8.96 14.64 5.79
N TRP A 297 -7.65 14.84 5.80
CA TRP A 297 -6.63 13.79 5.85
C TRP A 297 -6.92 12.63 6.83
N PRO A 298 -7.50 12.83 8.03
CA PRO A 298 -7.84 11.73 8.95
C PRO A 298 -8.77 10.66 8.35
N ASN A 299 -9.60 11.03 7.36
CA ASN A 299 -10.52 10.11 6.68
C ASN A 299 -9.80 9.13 5.74
N ILE A 300 -8.54 9.37 5.38
CA ILE A 300 -7.74 8.45 4.55
C ILE A 300 -7.50 7.12 5.28
N GLY A 301 -7.41 7.14 6.60
CA GLY A 301 -6.81 6.05 7.35
C GLY A 301 -5.35 6.34 7.72
N ALA A 302 -4.71 5.39 8.40
CA ALA A 302 -3.32 5.57 8.84
C ALA A 302 -2.40 5.11 7.71
N ILE A 303 -1.66 6.05 7.14
CA ILE A 303 -0.62 5.84 6.13
C ILE A 303 0.66 5.48 6.89
N PRO A 304 1.27 4.31 6.65
CA PRO A 304 2.57 3.96 7.25
C PRO A 304 3.64 5.00 6.90
N ASP A 305 4.52 5.26 7.86
CA ASP A 305 5.72 6.10 7.69
C ASP A 305 5.46 7.48 7.07
N TYR A 306 4.32 8.08 7.44
CA TYR A 306 3.89 9.37 6.89
C TYR A 306 4.82 10.51 7.32
N GLU A 307 5.35 10.46 8.54
CA GLU A 307 6.33 11.41 9.05
C GLU A 307 7.66 11.35 8.28
N GLU A 308 8.15 10.15 7.96
CA GLU A 308 9.34 9.93 7.11
C GLU A 308 9.10 10.38 5.68
N THR A 309 7.90 10.13 5.15
CA THR A 309 7.47 10.61 3.84
C THR A 309 7.53 12.15 3.80
N LEU A 310 6.94 12.84 4.77
CA LEU A 310 6.98 14.30 4.87
C LEU A 310 8.40 14.85 4.99
N ALA A 311 9.30 14.16 5.69
CA ALA A 311 10.68 14.57 5.86
C ALA A 311 11.51 14.46 4.56
N THR A 312 11.18 13.50 3.68
CA THR A 312 12.02 13.14 2.53
C THR A 312 11.44 13.51 1.17
N CYS A 313 10.13 13.73 1.06
CA CYS A 313 9.43 13.89 -0.22
C CYS A 313 9.89 15.11 -1.05
N ARG A 314 10.46 16.14 -0.41
CA ARG A 314 10.96 17.36 -1.06
C ARG A 314 11.94 17.06 -2.20
N LYS A 315 12.90 16.16 -1.98
CA LYS A 315 13.95 15.88 -2.97
C LYS A 315 13.35 15.32 -4.27
N TYR A 316 12.29 14.53 -4.15
CA TYR A 316 11.54 13.95 -5.27
C TYR A 316 10.67 14.95 -6.03
N GLY A 317 10.59 16.21 -5.61
CA GLY A 317 9.65 17.17 -6.20
C GLY A 317 8.20 16.93 -5.78
N ILE A 318 7.99 16.24 -4.65
CA ILE A 318 6.68 16.02 -4.05
C ILE A 318 6.45 17.09 -2.97
N SER A 319 5.24 17.64 -2.90
CA SER A 319 4.80 18.47 -1.78
C SER A 319 3.48 17.98 -1.23
N ILE A 320 3.32 18.05 0.11
CA ILE A 320 2.15 17.51 0.79
C ILE A 320 1.52 18.60 1.66
N THR A 321 0.26 18.89 1.40
CA THR A 321 -0.58 19.68 2.30
C THR A 321 -1.45 18.73 3.12
N THR A 322 -1.21 18.68 4.43
CA THR A 322 -2.04 17.93 5.39
C THR A 322 -3.10 18.86 5.96
N ILE A 323 -4.38 18.54 5.78
CA ILE A 323 -5.48 19.40 6.22
C ILE A 323 -6.33 18.67 7.26
N VAL A 324 -6.48 19.27 8.45
CA VAL A 324 -7.25 18.70 9.56
C VAL A 324 -8.25 19.71 10.12
N GLN A 325 -9.29 19.22 10.80
CA GLN A 325 -10.22 20.09 11.51
C GLN A 325 -9.65 20.56 12.86
N SER A 326 -8.94 19.66 13.54
CA SER A 326 -8.22 19.93 14.78
C SER A 326 -6.95 19.10 14.86
N ILE A 327 -5.99 19.54 15.67
CA ILE A 327 -4.77 18.77 15.93
C ILE A 327 -5.08 17.47 16.67
N SER A 328 -6.15 17.44 17.48
CA SER A 328 -6.62 16.24 18.17
C SER A 328 -6.88 15.09 17.17
N GLN A 329 -7.38 15.37 15.97
CA GLN A 329 -7.57 14.32 14.94
C GLN A 329 -6.26 13.66 14.49
N ALA A 330 -5.14 14.41 14.45
CA ALA A 330 -3.84 13.83 14.13
C ALA A 330 -3.32 12.97 15.28
N VAL A 331 -3.52 13.43 16.53
CA VAL A 331 -3.16 12.69 17.75
C VAL A 331 -3.94 11.38 17.86
N ASP A 332 -5.25 11.41 17.60
CA ASP A 332 -6.10 10.21 17.65
C ASP A 332 -5.66 9.17 16.61
N LYS A 333 -5.17 9.64 15.45
CA LYS A 333 -4.80 8.75 14.34
C LYS A 333 -3.40 8.16 14.48
N TYR A 334 -2.43 8.94 14.95
CA TYR A 334 -1.02 8.53 14.97
C TYR A 334 -0.38 8.47 16.35
N ASN A 335 -1.11 8.78 17.43
CA ASN A 335 -0.58 9.11 18.76
C ASN A 335 0.10 10.49 18.82
N LYS A 336 0.34 10.98 20.05
CA LYS A 336 0.85 12.33 20.31
C LYS A 336 2.24 12.57 19.73
N ASP A 337 3.15 11.61 19.87
CA ASP A 337 4.54 11.78 19.46
C ASP A 337 4.67 11.82 17.93
N LYS A 338 4.01 10.90 17.24
CA LYS A 338 3.98 10.92 15.77
C LYS A 338 3.20 12.11 15.23
N ALA A 339 2.08 12.51 15.86
CA ALA A 339 1.35 13.70 15.44
C ALA A 339 2.21 14.97 15.50
N ASN A 340 2.99 15.14 16.57
CA ASN A 340 3.96 16.23 16.69
C ASN A 340 5.04 16.16 15.61
N ALA A 341 5.57 14.97 15.31
CA ALA A 341 6.54 14.78 14.24
C ALA A 341 5.96 15.13 12.85
N ILE A 342 4.73 14.70 12.58
CA ILE A 342 3.98 15.01 11.35
C ILE A 342 3.83 16.52 11.20
N ILE A 343 3.30 17.22 12.21
CA ILE A 343 3.12 18.69 12.15
C ILE A 343 4.49 19.36 12.00
N GLY A 344 5.49 18.93 12.77
CA GLY A 344 6.86 19.46 12.73
C GLY A 344 7.56 19.34 11.38
N ASN A 345 7.20 18.36 10.53
CA ASN A 345 7.76 18.22 9.19
C ASN A 345 7.15 19.17 8.14
N HIS A 346 6.13 19.96 8.48
CA HIS A 346 5.61 21.01 7.61
C HIS A 346 6.40 22.32 7.80
N ALA A 347 6.74 22.99 6.71
CA ALA A 347 7.46 24.28 6.77
C ALA A 347 6.54 25.47 7.07
N VAL A 348 5.25 25.29 6.82
CA VAL A 348 4.20 26.30 6.99
C VAL A 348 3.05 25.70 7.77
N ILE A 349 2.56 26.43 8.77
CA ILE A 349 1.31 26.16 9.46
C ILE A 349 0.32 27.28 9.09
N LEU A 350 -0.83 26.90 8.57
CA LEU A 350 -1.92 27.81 8.22
C LEU A 350 -3.14 27.48 9.08
N CYS A 351 -3.40 28.32 10.09
CA CYS A 351 -4.60 28.21 10.92
C CYS A 351 -5.70 29.10 10.34
N LEU A 352 -6.76 28.48 9.82
CA LEU A 352 -7.92 29.14 9.25
C LEU A 352 -8.94 29.59 10.31
N GLY A 353 -8.67 29.40 11.60
CA GLY A 353 -9.58 29.79 12.68
C GLY A 353 -10.76 28.82 12.89
N ASN A 354 -11.69 29.23 13.75
CA ASN A 354 -12.76 28.37 14.29
C ASN A 354 -12.24 27.04 14.83
N VAL A 355 -11.18 27.09 15.64
CA VAL A 355 -10.48 25.90 16.15
C VAL A 355 -10.92 25.56 17.58
N ASN A 356 -10.75 24.31 17.99
CA ASN A 356 -10.98 23.89 19.38
C ASN A 356 -9.85 24.37 20.31
N ASN A 357 -10.07 24.25 21.64
CA ASN A 357 -9.11 24.69 22.66
C ASN A 357 -7.72 24.07 22.47
N ASP A 358 -7.63 22.75 22.29
CA ASP A 358 -6.34 22.06 22.09
C ASP A 358 -5.54 22.64 20.93
N THR A 359 -6.21 22.91 19.80
CA THR A 359 -5.59 23.52 18.63
C THR A 359 -5.21 24.97 18.90
N ALA A 360 -6.08 25.75 19.56
CA ALA A 360 -5.79 27.14 19.91
C ALA A 360 -4.55 27.24 20.82
N LYS A 361 -4.43 26.33 21.80
CA LYS A 361 -3.29 26.23 22.69
C LYS A 361 -2.00 25.90 21.94
N TYR A 362 -2.05 24.91 21.05
CA TYR A 362 -0.90 24.57 20.20
C TYR A 362 -0.46 25.76 19.33
N ILE A 363 -1.41 26.45 18.68
CA ILE A 363 -1.10 27.62 17.84
C ILE A 363 -0.52 28.77 18.68
N LYS A 364 -1.03 29.01 19.89
CA LYS A 364 -0.46 29.98 20.83
C LYS A 364 0.99 29.64 21.19
N GLU A 365 1.27 28.37 21.48
CA GLU A 365 2.63 27.89 21.78
C GLU A 365 3.57 28.10 20.58
N GLU A 366 3.12 27.79 19.35
CA GLU A 366 3.89 28.02 18.12
C GLU A 366 4.11 29.51 17.78
N LEU A 367 3.19 30.39 18.15
CA LEU A 367 3.33 31.84 17.97
C LEU A 367 4.31 32.46 18.97
N GLY A 368 4.41 31.89 20.16
CA GLY A 368 5.23 32.40 21.26
C GLY A 368 4.71 33.70 21.86
N ASN A 369 5.60 34.38 22.59
CA ASN A 369 5.30 35.60 23.34
C ASN A 369 5.91 36.84 22.68
N ALA A 370 5.25 37.97 22.85
CA ALA A 370 5.72 39.30 22.52
C ALA A 370 5.85 40.16 23.79
N THR A 371 6.73 41.16 23.74
CA THR A 371 6.83 42.17 24.80
C THR A 371 5.80 43.27 24.53
N VAL A 372 4.96 43.56 25.51
CA VAL A 372 3.95 44.62 25.45
C VAL A 372 4.30 45.71 26.45
N GLU A 373 4.21 46.95 26.01
CA GLU A 373 4.37 48.15 26.83
C GLU A 373 3.02 48.51 27.46
N PHE A 374 2.99 48.58 28.79
CA PHE A 374 1.84 49.01 29.57
C PHE A 374 2.13 50.38 30.15
N GLU A 375 1.37 51.38 29.72
CA GLU A 375 1.32 52.67 30.39
C GLU A 375 0.28 52.64 31.50
N THR A 376 0.73 52.72 32.74
CA THR A 376 -0.14 52.93 33.90
C THR A 376 -0.09 54.40 34.29
N SER A 377 -1.19 55.11 34.08
CA SER A 377 -1.37 56.49 34.53
C SER A 377 -2.23 56.50 35.79
N SER A 378 -1.68 57.04 36.87
CA SER A 378 -2.38 57.22 38.14
C SER A 378 -2.61 58.71 38.38
N GLU A 379 -3.87 59.10 38.59
CA GLU A 379 -4.24 60.47 38.98
C GLU A 379 -4.65 60.49 40.44
N GLY A 380 -3.90 61.25 41.24
CA GLY A 380 -4.22 61.53 42.64
C GLY A 380 -4.81 62.92 42.77
N SER A 381 -5.97 63.04 43.41
CA SER A 381 -6.52 64.32 43.84
C SER A 381 -6.60 64.37 45.36
N SER A 382 -5.89 65.32 45.97
CA SER A 382 -6.02 65.63 47.40
C SER A 382 -6.74 66.97 47.55
N SER A 383 -7.71 67.04 48.47
CA SER A 383 -8.41 68.28 48.80
C SER A 383 -8.22 68.60 50.28
N GLY A 384 -7.40 69.62 50.55
CA GLY A 384 -7.33 70.29 51.85
C GLY A 384 -8.17 71.57 51.85
N LYS A 385 -8.49 72.08 53.05
CA LYS A 385 -9.38 73.26 53.25
C LYS A 385 -8.97 74.50 52.45
N ASP A 386 -7.68 74.63 52.08
CA ASP A 386 -7.14 75.78 51.35
C ASP A 386 -6.23 75.43 50.14
N SER A 387 -6.17 74.16 49.69
CA SER A 387 -5.50 73.85 48.41
C SER A 387 -5.98 72.55 47.76
N ARG A 388 -6.09 72.58 46.42
CA ARG A 388 -6.26 71.40 45.56
C ARG A 388 -4.96 71.13 44.84
N SER A 389 -4.33 69.99 45.11
CA SER A 389 -3.21 69.49 44.31
C SER A 389 -3.67 68.29 43.48
N LYS A 390 -3.35 68.32 42.19
CA LYS A 390 -3.47 67.18 41.28
C LYS A 390 -2.07 66.71 40.94
N SER A 391 -1.78 65.44 41.20
CA SER A 391 -0.55 64.79 40.72
C SER A 391 -0.93 63.71 39.71
N SER A 392 -0.21 63.69 38.58
CA SER A 392 -0.30 62.63 37.59
C SER A 392 1.04 61.91 37.54
N ASN A 393 1.05 60.61 37.81
CA ASN A 393 2.23 59.79 37.63
C ASN A 393 2.02 58.87 36.42
N LYS A 394 3.01 58.80 35.52
CA LYS A 394 3.02 57.89 34.38
C LYS A 394 4.13 56.89 34.57
N ASN A 395 3.78 55.62 34.66
CA ASN A 395 4.73 54.53 34.75
C ASN A 395 4.60 53.64 33.51
N VAL A 396 5.72 53.38 32.85
CA VAL A 396 5.81 52.53 31.67
C VAL A 396 6.46 51.22 32.10
N SER A 397 5.74 50.10 31.98
CA SER A 397 6.26 48.77 32.29
C SER A 397 6.20 47.86 31.06
N TYR A 398 7.18 46.98 30.90
CA TYR A 398 7.22 46.00 29.83
C TYR A 398 6.88 44.64 30.40
N THR A 399 5.84 43.98 29.86
CA THR A 399 5.41 42.65 30.27
C THR A 399 5.31 41.71 29.08
N GLY A 400 5.71 40.45 29.25
CA GLY A 400 5.52 39.42 28.22
C GLY A 400 4.06 39.00 28.12
N ARG A 401 3.51 39.00 26.91
CA ARG A 401 2.16 38.50 26.58
C ARG A 401 2.25 37.54 25.40
N ALA A 402 1.42 36.51 25.34
CA ALA A 402 1.29 35.72 24.11
C ALA A 402 0.96 36.62 22.92
N LEU A 403 1.54 36.34 21.74
CA LEU A 403 1.28 37.15 20.55
C LEU A 403 -0.21 37.16 20.18
N LEU A 404 -0.86 36.01 20.35
CA LEU A 404 -2.31 35.87 20.39
C LEU A 404 -2.67 34.89 21.51
N ASN A 405 -3.68 35.23 22.31
CA ASN A 405 -4.24 34.33 23.30
C ASN A 405 -5.17 33.29 22.64
N GLU A 406 -5.48 32.21 23.37
CA GLU A 406 -6.33 31.11 22.88
C GLU A 406 -7.74 31.59 22.46
N ASP A 407 -8.31 32.53 23.20
CA ASP A 407 -9.60 33.16 22.92
C ASP A 407 -9.55 34.03 21.66
N GLU A 408 -8.45 34.76 21.44
CA GLU A 408 -8.23 35.57 20.22
C GLU A 408 -8.06 34.68 18.98
N ILE A 409 -7.40 33.52 19.12
CA ILE A 409 -7.24 32.53 18.05
C ILE A 409 -8.58 31.86 17.74
N SER A 410 -9.32 31.46 18.76
CA SER A 410 -10.60 30.76 18.62
C SER A 410 -11.68 31.65 18.01
N ASN A 411 -11.73 32.92 18.42
CA ASN A 411 -12.71 33.92 17.97
C ASN A 411 -12.21 34.78 16.79
N MET A 412 -11.20 34.30 16.05
CA MET A 412 -10.68 35.01 14.88
C MET A 412 -11.77 35.25 13.83
N GLN A 413 -11.76 36.44 13.22
CA GLN A 413 -12.69 36.79 12.14
C GLN A 413 -12.64 35.75 11.01
N GLN A 414 -13.81 35.38 10.47
CA GLN A 414 -13.95 34.28 9.52
C GLN A 414 -13.17 34.49 8.21
N ASP A 415 -12.87 35.71 7.82
CA ASP A 415 -12.08 36.03 6.62
C ASP A 415 -10.56 36.07 6.87
N LYS A 416 -10.10 35.90 8.12
CA LYS A 416 -8.69 35.95 8.51
C LYS A 416 -8.12 34.57 8.82
N ALA A 417 -6.83 34.40 8.59
CA ALA A 417 -6.06 33.21 8.92
C ALA A 417 -4.70 33.60 9.50
N ILE A 418 -4.15 32.75 10.37
CA ILE A 418 -2.80 32.86 10.92
C ILE A 418 -1.86 32.05 10.03
N LEU A 419 -0.84 32.71 9.52
CA LEU A 419 0.24 32.10 8.76
C LEU A 419 1.51 32.08 9.62
N ILE A 420 1.97 30.88 9.96
CA ILE A 420 3.24 30.64 10.65
C ILE A 420 4.17 29.97 9.64
N THR A 421 5.38 30.49 9.49
CA THR A 421 6.39 29.91 8.60
C THR A 421 7.71 29.78 9.33
N LYS A 422 8.44 28.69 9.09
CA LYS A 422 9.81 28.56 9.60
C LYS A 422 10.67 29.73 9.10
N ASN A 423 11.41 30.36 10.01
CA ASN A 423 12.35 31.47 9.75
C ASN A 423 11.72 32.82 9.36
N ARG A 424 10.43 33.06 9.61
CA ARG A 424 9.83 34.41 9.47
C ARG A 424 8.79 34.67 10.55
N ASN A 425 8.55 35.94 10.84
CA ASN A 425 7.50 36.33 11.77
C ASN A 425 6.12 35.88 11.27
N PRO A 426 5.26 35.38 12.17
CA PRO A 426 3.90 34.99 11.81
C PRO A 426 3.10 36.21 11.31
N LYS A 427 2.11 35.95 10.46
CA LYS A 427 1.28 36.99 9.86
C LYS A 427 -0.19 36.63 9.94
N ILE A 428 -1.03 37.63 10.15
CA ILE A 428 -2.46 37.52 9.85
C ILE A 428 -2.67 37.86 8.37
N ILE A 429 -3.35 36.99 7.65
CA ILE A 429 -3.65 37.11 6.22
C ILE A 429 -5.16 36.94 5.98
N LYS A 430 -5.66 37.47 4.87
CA LYS A 430 -7.02 37.26 4.39
C LYS A 430 -7.12 35.97 3.60
N LYS A 431 -8.21 35.23 3.80
CA LYS A 431 -8.53 34.00 3.07
C LYS A 431 -8.95 34.29 1.65
N LEU A 432 -8.62 33.39 0.75
CA LEU A 432 -8.81 33.52 -0.69
C LEU A 432 -9.98 32.68 -1.18
N ALA A 433 -11.21 33.11 -0.90
CA ALA A 433 -12.40 32.38 -1.34
C ALA A 433 -12.48 32.27 -2.88
N TYR A 434 -12.63 31.05 -3.42
CA TYR A 434 -12.60 30.83 -4.88
C TYR A 434 -13.66 31.64 -5.62
N PHE A 435 -14.88 31.75 -5.06
CA PHE A 435 -15.99 32.48 -5.69
C PHE A 435 -15.76 34.00 -5.76
N LYS A 436 -14.84 34.53 -4.95
CA LYS A 436 -14.37 35.93 -5.06
C LYS A 436 -13.18 36.07 -6.02
N MET A 437 -12.34 35.04 -6.14
CA MET A 437 -11.16 35.06 -6.99
C MET A 437 -11.47 34.75 -8.46
N PHE A 438 -12.38 33.81 -8.70
CA PHE A 438 -12.76 33.28 -10.00
C PHE A 438 -14.29 33.32 -10.16
N PRO A 439 -14.90 34.52 -10.22
CA PRO A 439 -16.35 34.64 -10.35
C PRO A 439 -16.87 33.87 -11.56
N ASN A 440 -17.95 33.09 -11.39
CA ASN A 440 -18.63 32.28 -12.40
C ASN A 440 -17.82 31.11 -12.97
N LEU A 441 -16.52 30.98 -12.71
CA LEU A 441 -15.69 29.95 -13.33
C LEU A 441 -16.11 28.55 -12.88
N THR A 442 -16.33 28.38 -11.57
CA THR A 442 -16.69 27.10 -10.95
C THR A 442 -18.16 26.72 -11.16
N GLU A 443 -19.01 27.69 -11.49
CA GLU A 443 -20.42 27.48 -11.79
C GLU A 443 -20.62 27.17 -13.29
N THR A 444 -19.76 27.68 -14.16
CA THR A 444 -19.84 27.46 -15.62
C THR A 444 -19.40 26.06 -16.04
N TYR A 445 -18.37 25.51 -15.38
CA TYR A 445 -17.71 24.27 -15.80
C TYR A 445 -17.94 23.12 -14.80
N ILE A 446 -19.17 22.97 -14.31
CA ILE A 446 -19.51 21.91 -13.36
C ILE A 446 -19.36 20.52 -13.99
N ALA A 447 -18.81 19.57 -13.26
CA ALA A 447 -18.71 18.16 -13.63
C ALA A 447 -19.45 17.27 -12.61
N PRO A 448 -20.63 16.72 -12.92
CA PRO A 448 -21.36 15.89 -11.95
C PRO A 448 -20.53 14.66 -11.54
N GLN A 449 -20.31 14.46 -10.24
CA GLN A 449 -19.46 13.36 -9.75
C GLN A 449 -19.98 11.97 -10.15
N ASN A 450 -21.31 11.79 -10.20
CA ASN A 450 -21.95 10.52 -10.57
C ASN A 450 -21.88 10.21 -12.07
N GLU A 451 -21.49 11.17 -12.91
CA GLU A 451 -21.33 10.98 -14.36
C GLU A 451 -19.90 10.58 -14.75
N TYR A 452 -18.99 10.42 -13.77
CA TYR A 452 -17.64 9.96 -14.06
C TYR A 452 -17.67 8.58 -14.73
N LYS A 453 -17.01 8.50 -15.88
CA LYS A 453 -16.83 7.24 -16.62
C LYS A 453 -15.34 6.91 -16.64
N ARG A 454 -14.97 5.85 -15.93
CA ARG A 454 -13.61 5.31 -15.94
C ARG A 454 -13.20 4.91 -17.36
N LYS A 455 -11.93 5.14 -17.69
CA LYS A 455 -11.33 4.76 -18.97
C LYS A 455 -9.93 4.22 -18.71
N LYS A 456 -9.67 2.98 -19.11
CA LYS A 456 -8.35 2.38 -18.94
C LYS A 456 -7.30 3.11 -19.77
N ASN A 457 -6.17 3.44 -19.16
CA ASN A 457 -5.04 4.11 -19.78
C ASN A 457 -4.19 3.16 -20.61
N GLN A 458 -3.58 3.69 -21.67
CA GLN A 458 -2.69 2.92 -22.53
C GLN A 458 -1.52 2.32 -21.76
N SER A 459 -0.91 3.07 -20.83
CA SER A 459 0.17 2.59 -19.95
C SER A 459 -0.21 1.33 -19.18
N MET A 460 -1.44 1.26 -18.67
CA MET A 460 -1.95 0.07 -17.98
C MET A 460 -2.25 -1.09 -18.92
N ILE A 461 -2.77 -0.82 -20.11
CA ILE A 461 -2.99 -1.85 -21.14
C ILE A 461 -1.65 -2.48 -21.52
N ASP A 462 -0.64 -1.67 -21.80
CA ASP A 462 0.70 -2.12 -22.19
C ASP A 462 1.36 -2.94 -21.06
N LYS A 463 1.23 -2.48 -19.82
CA LYS A 463 1.72 -3.21 -18.63
C LYS A 463 1.07 -4.59 -18.51
N HIS A 464 -0.24 -4.69 -18.67
CA HIS A 464 -0.96 -5.96 -18.55
C HIS A 464 -0.62 -6.92 -19.70
N ASN A 465 -0.48 -6.41 -20.92
CA ASN A 465 -0.04 -7.20 -22.07
C ASN A 465 1.36 -7.79 -21.83
N ARG A 466 2.31 -6.97 -21.33
CA ARG A 466 3.65 -7.44 -20.97
C ARG A 466 3.61 -8.55 -19.92
N LEU A 467 2.83 -8.37 -18.85
CA LEU A 467 2.69 -9.38 -17.80
C LEU A 467 2.10 -10.70 -18.33
N ARG A 468 1.15 -10.63 -19.26
CA ARG A 468 0.58 -11.82 -19.92
C ARG A 468 1.62 -12.54 -20.77
N GLU A 469 2.40 -11.80 -21.58
CA GLU A 469 3.47 -12.40 -22.38
C GLU A 469 4.55 -13.06 -21.52
N GLU A 470 4.94 -12.44 -20.40
CA GLU A 470 5.88 -13.02 -19.43
C GLU A 470 5.31 -14.29 -18.80
N TRP A 471 4.03 -14.30 -18.47
CA TRP A 471 3.33 -15.47 -17.94
C TRP A 471 3.29 -16.63 -18.94
N ASP A 472 2.90 -16.36 -20.19
CA ASP A 472 2.81 -17.39 -21.23
C ASP A 472 4.19 -18.03 -21.48
N LYS A 473 5.26 -17.22 -21.49
CA LYS A 473 6.64 -17.71 -21.56
C LYS A 473 7.02 -18.58 -20.35
N LYS A 474 6.60 -18.22 -19.14
CA LYS A 474 6.81 -19.05 -17.93
C LYS A 474 6.10 -20.40 -18.06
N GLN A 475 4.83 -20.40 -18.48
CA GLN A 475 4.04 -21.62 -18.62
C GLN A 475 4.59 -22.56 -19.69
N GLU A 476 5.05 -22.02 -20.81
CA GLU A 476 5.67 -22.83 -21.87
C GLU A 476 6.97 -23.48 -21.39
N LYS A 477 7.82 -22.77 -20.62
CA LYS A 477 9.02 -23.35 -20.00
C LYS A 477 8.68 -24.49 -19.03
N ILE A 478 7.70 -24.30 -18.15
CA ILE A 478 7.25 -25.34 -17.21
C ILE A 478 6.75 -26.57 -17.97
N LYS A 479 5.98 -26.36 -19.04
CA LYS A 479 5.48 -27.45 -19.88
C LYS A 479 6.62 -28.22 -20.56
N GLN A 480 7.64 -27.52 -21.06
CA GLN A 480 8.83 -28.13 -21.66
C GLN A 480 9.61 -28.95 -20.63
N GLN A 481 9.84 -28.40 -19.44
CA GLN A 481 10.51 -29.11 -18.33
C GLN A 481 9.76 -30.39 -17.95
N LYS A 482 8.44 -30.32 -17.74
CA LYS A 482 7.62 -31.51 -17.43
C LYS A 482 7.65 -32.56 -18.55
N LEU A 483 7.71 -32.13 -19.80
CA LEU A 483 7.82 -33.06 -20.93
C LEU A 483 9.21 -33.73 -20.99
N GLU A 484 10.27 -33.00 -20.65
CA GLU A 484 11.62 -33.54 -20.56
C GLU A 484 11.74 -34.53 -19.40
N GLU A 485 11.22 -34.20 -18.22
CA GLU A 485 11.13 -35.08 -17.05
C GLU A 485 10.37 -36.38 -17.40
N TYR A 486 9.20 -36.25 -18.03
CA TYR A 486 8.41 -37.42 -18.46
C TYR A 486 9.17 -38.31 -19.45
N LYS A 487 9.88 -37.71 -20.44
CA LYS A 487 10.69 -38.48 -21.40
C LYS A 487 11.86 -39.20 -20.73
N GLU A 488 12.50 -38.57 -19.76
CA GLU A 488 13.57 -39.20 -19.01
C GLU A 488 13.04 -40.34 -18.14
N GLU A 489 11.90 -40.17 -17.46
CA GLU A 489 11.25 -41.27 -16.73
C GLU A 489 10.89 -42.46 -17.64
N GLN A 490 10.38 -42.22 -18.85
CA GLN A 490 10.10 -43.30 -19.80
C GLN A 490 11.39 -44.01 -20.25
N ARG A 491 12.46 -43.25 -20.53
CA ARG A 491 13.76 -43.84 -20.90
C ARG A 491 14.35 -44.68 -19.77
N GLN A 492 14.24 -44.23 -18.52
CA GLN A 492 14.70 -45.01 -17.37
C GLN A 492 13.90 -46.32 -17.23
N LYS A 493 12.57 -46.29 -17.44
CA LYS A 493 11.75 -47.50 -17.45
C LYS A 493 12.14 -48.46 -18.57
N GLU A 494 12.36 -47.96 -19.79
CA GLU A 494 12.83 -48.78 -20.93
C GLU A 494 14.19 -49.43 -20.62
N LEU A 495 15.13 -48.70 -20.02
CA LEU A 495 16.43 -49.23 -19.59
C LEU A 495 16.31 -50.29 -18.48
N GLU A 496 15.41 -50.09 -17.51
CA GLU A 496 15.12 -51.07 -16.46
C GLU A 496 14.51 -52.36 -17.05
N GLU A 497 13.58 -52.24 -18.01
CA GLU A 497 13.00 -53.38 -18.72
C GLU A 497 14.04 -54.13 -19.58
N GLU A 498 14.92 -53.41 -20.29
CA GLU A 498 16.02 -54.02 -21.04
C GLU A 498 17.02 -54.75 -20.14
N GLN A 499 17.35 -54.18 -18.97
CA GLN A 499 18.22 -54.82 -17.98
C GLN A 499 17.58 -56.09 -17.42
N GLN A 500 16.29 -56.05 -17.06
CA GLN A 500 15.56 -57.22 -16.60
C GLN A 500 15.51 -58.31 -17.68
N ALA A 501 15.25 -57.96 -18.95
CA ALA A 501 15.25 -58.91 -20.05
C ALA A 501 16.63 -59.55 -20.28
N GLN A 502 17.72 -58.78 -20.13
CA GLN A 502 19.09 -59.30 -20.22
C GLN A 502 19.45 -60.23 -19.04
N GLU A 503 19.02 -59.89 -17.82
CA GLU A 503 19.18 -60.76 -16.65
C GLU A 503 18.38 -62.07 -16.79
N GLU A 504 17.16 -62.01 -17.33
CA GLU A 504 16.36 -63.20 -17.64
C GLU A 504 17.03 -64.08 -18.69
N GLN A 505 17.54 -63.50 -19.80
CA GLN A 505 18.29 -64.23 -20.81
C GLN A 505 19.57 -64.87 -20.25
N GLN A 506 20.35 -64.14 -19.45
CA GLN A 506 21.52 -64.73 -18.79
C GLN A 506 21.13 -65.87 -17.84
N ASN A 507 20.03 -65.73 -17.09
CA ASN A 507 19.55 -66.79 -16.21
C ASN A 507 19.05 -68.02 -16.99
N GLU A 508 18.45 -67.84 -18.17
CA GLU A 508 18.09 -68.93 -19.08
C GLU A 508 19.33 -69.62 -19.67
N GLU A 509 20.33 -68.87 -20.14
CA GLU A 509 21.61 -69.43 -20.62
C GLU A 509 22.36 -70.21 -19.51
N VAL A 510 22.31 -69.72 -18.28
CA VAL A 510 22.87 -70.42 -17.10
C VAL A 510 22.08 -71.70 -16.78
N LYS A 511 20.76 -71.71 -16.99
CA LYS A 511 19.94 -72.93 -16.83
C LYS A 511 20.21 -73.94 -17.94
N GLU A 512 20.31 -73.51 -19.20
CA GLU A 512 20.63 -74.40 -20.32
C GLU A 512 22.05 -74.97 -20.24
N SER A 513 23.02 -74.21 -19.76
CA SER A 513 24.38 -74.72 -19.55
C SER A 513 24.46 -75.70 -18.38
N LYS A 514 23.62 -75.54 -17.35
CA LYS A 514 23.47 -76.53 -16.27
C LYS A 514 22.81 -77.82 -16.76
N SER A 515 21.72 -77.74 -17.54
CA SER A 515 21.06 -78.94 -18.08
C SER A 515 21.97 -79.72 -19.04
N LYS A 516 22.72 -79.04 -19.92
CA LYS A 516 23.72 -79.69 -20.80
C LYS A 516 24.85 -80.36 -20.01
N ASN A 517 25.26 -79.79 -18.87
CA ASN A 517 26.25 -80.41 -17.98
C ASN A 517 25.70 -81.62 -17.22
N GLU A 518 24.41 -81.62 -16.86
CA GLU A 518 23.73 -82.76 -16.24
C GLU A 518 23.54 -83.92 -17.24
N GLU A 519 23.12 -83.63 -18.48
CA GLU A 519 23.06 -84.63 -19.57
C GLU A 519 24.42 -85.26 -19.85
N GLN A 520 25.51 -84.46 -19.89
CA GLN A 520 26.86 -85.00 -20.06
C GLN A 520 27.35 -85.84 -18.86
N GLN A 521 26.82 -85.62 -17.66
CA GLN A 521 27.11 -86.46 -16.50
C GLN A 521 26.31 -87.76 -16.50
N GLU A 522 25.07 -87.74 -16.99
CA GLU A 522 24.27 -88.95 -17.20
C GLU A 522 24.84 -89.83 -18.32
N ASP A 523 25.24 -89.25 -19.46
CA ASP A 523 25.89 -90.00 -20.54
C ASP A 523 27.19 -90.67 -20.08
N LYS A 524 27.99 -89.99 -19.25
CA LYS A 524 29.20 -90.58 -18.65
C LYS A 524 28.89 -91.71 -17.67
N LYS A 525 27.80 -91.60 -16.89
CA LYS A 525 27.35 -92.67 -15.99
C LYS A 525 26.86 -93.89 -16.77
N ASP A 526 26.12 -93.68 -17.86
CA ASP A 526 25.62 -94.74 -18.73
C ASP A 526 26.76 -95.46 -19.47
N GLU A 527 27.80 -94.73 -19.91
CA GLU A 527 29.02 -95.34 -20.43
C GLU A 527 29.74 -96.19 -19.37
N GLN A 528 29.85 -95.69 -18.13
CA GLN A 528 30.47 -96.42 -17.03
C GLN A 528 29.67 -97.66 -16.62
N GLN A 529 28.35 -97.59 -16.72
CA GLN A 529 27.44 -98.71 -16.46
C GLN A 529 27.55 -99.78 -17.55
N LYS A 530 27.60 -99.39 -18.84
CA LYS A 530 27.91 -100.31 -19.96
C LYS A 530 29.28 -100.98 -19.82
N ILE A 531 30.30 -100.24 -19.38
CA ILE A 531 31.64 -100.81 -19.10
C ILE A 531 31.59 -101.82 -17.95
N ASN A 532 30.84 -101.52 -16.88
CA ASN A 532 30.69 -102.41 -15.73
C ASN A 532 29.89 -103.67 -16.08
N ASP A 533 28.83 -103.57 -16.87
CA ASP A 533 28.04 -104.71 -17.33
C ASP A 533 28.85 -105.60 -18.29
N SER A 534 29.66 -105.00 -19.17
CA SER A 534 30.58 -105.74 -20.03
C SER A 534 31.69 -106.46 -19.23
N LYS A 535 32.18 -105.86 -18.14
CA LYS A 535 33.09 -106.53 -17.19
C LYS A 535 32.40 -107.69 -16.45
N LYS A 536 31.15 -107.52 -16.04
CA LYS A 536 30.34 -108.57 -15.38
C LYS A 536 30.15 -109.77 -16.31
N ALA A 537 29.77 -109.53 -17.57
CA ALA A 537 29.61 -110.56 -18.59
C ALA A 537 30.94 -111.29 -18.91
N PHE A 538 32.07 -110.58 -18.88
CA PHE A 538 33.40 -111.18 -19.04
C PHE A 538 33.78 -112.09 -17.86
N TYR A 539 33.52 -111.66 -16.62
CA TYR A 539 33.76 -112.46 -15.42
C TYR A 539 32.86 -113.70 -15.32
N GLU A 540 31.60 -113.61 -15.75
CA GLU A 540 30.71 -114.78 -15.84
C GLU A 540 31.20 -115.80 -16.88
N LYS A 541 31.67 -115.34 -18.04
CA LYS A 541 32.31 -116.21 -19.05
C LYS A 541 33.60 -116.86 -18.53
N LEU A 542 34.37 -116.18 -17.69
CA LEU A 542 35.57 -116.72 -17.03
C LEU A 542 35.21 -117.79 -16.00
N LYS A 543 34.16 -117.58 -15.20
CA LYS A 543 33.64 -118.59 -14.26
C LYS A 543 33.14 -119.86 -14.97
N GLN A 544 32.49 -119.73 -16.13
CA GLN A 544 32.07 -120.88 -16.94
C GLN A 544 33.24 -121.66 -17.56
N LYS A 545 34.41 -121.03 -17.76
CA LYS A 545 35.63 -121.69 -18.25
C LYS A 545 36.47 -122.39 -17.17
N GLN A 546 36.27 -122.06 -15.89
CA GLN A 546 36.96 -122.70 -14.76
C GLN A 546 36.19 -123.90 -14.16
N ALA A 547 34.98 -124.20 -14.65
CA ALA A 547 34.16 -125.34 -14.24
C ALA A 547 34.14 -126.49 -15.28
N LYS A 548 35.16 -126.57 -16.14
CA LYS A 548 35.39 -127.67 -17.09
C LYS A 548 36.76 -128.29 -16.89
#